data_AF-A0A7W7Y197-F1
#
_entry.id   AF-A0A7W7Y197-F1
#
_cell.length_a   1.000
_cell.length_b   1.000
_cell.length_c   1.000
_cell.angle_alpha   90.00
_cell.angle_beta   90.00
_cell.angle_gamma   90.00
#
_symmetry.space_group_name_H-M   'P 1'
#
loop_
_entity.id
_entity.type
_entity.pdbx_description
1 polymer ?
#
loop_
_entity_poly.entity_id
_entity_poly.type
_entity_poly.pdbx_seq_one_letter_code
_entity_poly.pdbx_strand_id
1 'polypeptide(L)' 'MGRKREMPAEKHLEPVLALLRKEEPAAQIARRAGISEPALHRWRDEFIAGGKAQLGGKGHEALPHRLQRAPAP' A
#
# COMPACT_ATOMS: atom_id res chain seq x y z
N MET A 1 18.08 -8.40 17.48
CA MET A 1 17.20 -8.72 16.33
C MET A 1 17.40 -7.64 15.28
N GLY A 2 17.81 -8.01 14.07
CA GLY A 2 18.22 -7.07 13.02
C GLY A 2 17.09 -6.12 12.63
N ARG A 3 17.41 -4.82 12.60
CA ARG A 3 16.53 -3.78 12.06
C ARG A 3 16.17 -4.19 10.63
N LYS A 4 14.94 -4.66 10.42
CA LYS A 4 14.38 -4.78 9.08
C LYS A 4 14.45 -3.37 8.53
N ARG A 5 15.34 -3.14 7.57
CA ARG A 5 15.38 -1.88 6.84
C ARG A 5 13.99 -1.76 6.22
N GLU A 6 13.14 -0.97 6.85
CA GLU A 6 11.87 -0.55 6.28
C GLU A 6 12.25 0.23 5.02
N MET A 7 12.37 -0.48 3.90
CA MET A 7 12.40 0.19 2.62
C MET A 7 11.15 1.06 2.60
N PRO A 8 11.29 2.38 2.38
CA PRO A 8 10.14 3.27 2.39
C PRO A 8 9.12 2.72 1.38
N ALA A 9 7.87 2.58 1.81
CA ALA A 9 6.79 2.02 1.01
C ALA A 9 6.71 2.65 -0.39
N GLU A 10 7.11 3.93 -0.48
CA GLU A 10 7.26 4.71 -1.72
C GLU A 10 8.12 4.01 -2.80
N LYS A 11 9.20 3.31 -2.42
CA LYS A 11 10.08 2.61 -3.39
C LYS A 11 9.44 1.37 -4.01
N HIS A 12 8.38 0.83 -3.40
CA HIS A 12 7.66 -0.33 -3.92
C HIS A 12 6.46 0.07 -4.79
N LEU A 13 6.04 1.34 -4.76
CA LEU A 13 4.85 1.80 -5.48
C LEU A 13 5.08 1.91 -7.00
N GLU A 14 6.19 2.51 -7.42
CA GLU A 14 6.50 2.68 -8.85
C GLU A 14 6.46 1.38 -9.66
N PRO A 15 7.15 0.29 -9.27
CA PRO A 15 7.10 -0.96 -10.03
C PRO A 15 5.71 -1.61 -10.01
N VAL A 16 4.95 -1.48 -8.91
CA VAL A 16 3.57 -1.98 -8.84
C VAL A 16 2.66 -1.21 -9.80
N LEU A 17 2.79 0.12 -9.87
CA LEU A 17 2.01 0.95 -10.78
C LEU A 17 2.34 0.66 -12.25
N ALA A 18 3.62 0.50 -12.59
CA ALA A 18 4.05 0.12 -13.94
C ALA A 18 3.44 -1.23 -14.37
N LEU A 19 3.40 -2.20 -13.44
CA LEU A 19 2.78 -3.51 -13.70
C LEU A 19 1.26 -3.39 -13.90
N LEU A 20 0.57 -2.58 -13.09
CA LEU A 20 -0.87 -2.35 -13.20
C LEU A 20 -1.26 -1.64 -14.51
N ARG A 21 -0.43 -0.70 -14.96
CA ARG A 21 -0.58 0.00 -16.24
C ARG A 21 -0.24 -0.87 -17.45
N LYS A 22 0.37 -2.04 -17.23
CA LYS A 22 0.86 -2.96 -18.27
C LYS A 22 1.88 -2.30 -19.21
N GLU A 23 2.71 -1.39 -18.69
CA GLU A 23 3.74 -0.68 -19.48
C GLU A 23 4.80 -1.67 -20.00
N GLU A 24 5.21 -2.62 -19.17
CA GLU A 24 6.22 -3.64 -19.48
C GLU A 24 5.86 -4.99 -18.81
N PRO A 25 6.45 -6.12 -19.25
CA PRO A 25 6.32 -7.41 -18.56
C PRO A 25 6.89 -7.37 -17.12
N ALA A 26 6.30 -8.14 -16.21
CA ALA A 26 6.70 -8.19 -14.80
C ALA A 26 8.19 -8.49 -14.61
N ALA A 27 8.75 -9.42 -15.40
CA ALA A 27 10.18 -9.72 -15.41
C ALA A 27 11.08 -8.50 -15.76
N GLN A 28 10.67 -7.65 -16.70
CA GLN A 28 11.43 -6.44 -17.04
C GLN A 28 11.35 -5.39 -15.93
N ILE A 29 10.15 -5.18 -15.38
CA ILE A 29 9.92 -4.25 -14.27
C ILE A 29 10.75 -4.69 -13.05
N ALA A 30 10.71 -5.97 -12.70
CA ALA A 30 11.45 -6.53 -11.59
C ALA A 30 12.97 -6.35 -11.75
N ARG A 31 13.50 -6.60 -12.96
CA ARG A 31 14.92 -6.37 -13.28
C ARG A 31 15.32 -4.91 -13.14
N ARG A 32 14.52 -3.97 -13.65
CA ARG A 32 14.79 -2.52 -13.54
C ARG A 32 14.75 -2.03 -12.10
N ALA A 33 13.79 -2.52 -11.32
CA ALA A 33 13.65 -2.18 -9.91
C ALA A 33 14.64 -2.91 -8.98
N GLY A 34 15.41 -3.88 -9.50
CA GLY A 34 16.36 -4.67 -8.70
C GLY A 34 15.67 -5.61 -7.70
N ILE A 35 14.46 -6.07 -8.01
CA ILE A 35 13.63 -6.93 -7.16
C ILE A 35 13.33 -8.26 -7.85
N SER A 36 12.82 -9.22 -7.09
CA SER A 36 12.33 -10.48 -7.66
C SER A 36 10.90 -10.32 -8.18
N GLU A 37 10.60 -10.96 -9.31
CA GLU A 37 9.26 -10.98 -9.91
C GLU A 37 8.17 -11.50 -8.95
N PRO A 38 8.40 -12.53 -8.11
CA PRO A 38 7.45 -12.92 -7.07
C PRO A 38 7.16 -11.83 -6.03
N ALA A 39 8.16 -11.01 -5.70
CA ALA A 39 7.98 -9.89 -4.76
C ALA A 39 7.11 -8.80 -5.38
N LEU A 40 7.29 -8.53 -6.67
CA LEU A 40 6.44 -7.60 -7.42
C LEU A 40 4.98 -8.06 -7.46
N HIS A 41 4.73 -9.35 -7.69
CA HIS A 41 3.37 -9.91 -7.64
C HIS A 41 2.75 -9.80 -6.24
N ARG A 42 3.51 -10.12 -5.18
CA ARG A 42 3.06 -9.94 -3.79
C ARG A 42 2.63 -8.51 -3.52
N TRP A 43 3.45 -7.53 -3.87
CA TRP A 43 3.14 -6.11 -3.63
C TRP A 43 1.93 -5.63 -4.42
N ARG A 44 1.75 -6.11 -5.66
CA ARG A 44 0.52 -5.84 -6.43
C ARG A 44 -0.71 -6.33 -5.68
N ASP A 45 -0.68 -7.56 -5.16
CA ASP A 45 -1.82 -8.14 -4.48
C ASP A 45 -2.14 -7.39 -3.17
N GLU A 46 -1.11 -7.03 -2.39
CA GLU A 46 -1.25 -6.19 -1.19
C GLU A 46 -1.81 -4.80 -1.51
N PHE A 47 -1.33 -4.16 -2.58
CA PHE A 47 -1.82 -2.85 -3.03
C PHE A 47 -3.31 -2.89 -3.39
N ILE A 48 -3.73 -3.91 -4.15
CA ILE A 48 -5.14 -4.09 -4.53
C ILE A 48 -5.99 -4.43 -3.31
N ALA A 49 -5.51 -5.29 -2.41
CA ALA A 49 -6.22 -5.63 -1.17
C ALA A 49 -6.42 -4.41 -0.27
N GLY A 50 -5.37 -3.60 -0.05
CA GLY A 50 -5.45 -2.36 0.71
C GLY A 50 -6.38 -1.33 0.09
N GLY A 51 -6.29 -1.14 -1.24
CA GLY A 51 -7.19 -0.25 -1.98
C GLY A 51 -8.65 -0.67 -1.87
N LYS A 52 -8.95 -1.98 -2.00
CA LYS A 52 -10.31 -2.52 -1.81
C LYS A 52 -10.81 -2.34 -0.39
N ALA A 53 -9.97 -2.56 0.62
CA ALA A 53 -10.34 -2.38 2.03
C ALA A 53 -10.72 -0.92 2.34
N GLN A 54 -9.98 0.03 1.77
CA GLN A 54 -10.25 1.46 1.93
C GLN A 54 -11.52 1.90 1.18
N LEU A 55 -11.68 1.48 -0.08
CA LEU A 55 -12.85 1.82 -0.90
C LEU A 55 -14.14 1.15 -0.38
N GLY A 56 -14.03 -0.04 0.21
CA GLY A 56 -15.14 -0.76 0.82
C GLY A 56 -15.63 -0.20 2.16
N GLY A 57 -15.15 0.98 2.58
CA GLY A 57 -15.61 1.68 3.79
C GLY A 57 -15.13 1.08 5.11
N LYS A 58 -14.40 -0.04 5.11
CA LYS A 58 -13.87 -0.71 6.31
C LYS A 58 -12.59 -0.07 6.86
N GLY A 59 -12.01 0.89 6.14
CA GLY A 59 -10.75 1.56 6.51
C GLY A 59 -10.92 2.88 7.28
N HIS A 60 -12.13 3.23 7.68
CA HIS A 60 -12.33 4.25 8.71
C HIS A 60 -13.15 3.62 9.84
N GLU A 61 -12.50 3.18 10.90
CA GLU A 61 -13.12 3.39 12.21
C GLU A 61 -13.26 4.90 12.30
N ALA A 62 -14.47 5.40 12.04
CA ALA A 62 -14.82 6.78 12.31
C ALA A 62 -14.37 7.03 13.74
N LEU A 63 -13.31 7.83 13.90
CA LEU A 63 -12.94 8.40 15.19
C LEU A 63 -14.26 8.85 15.80
N PRO A 64 -14.70 8.29 16.95
CA PRO A 64 -15.92 8.77 17.55
C PRO A 64 -15.64 10.24 17.84
N HIS A 65 -16.31 11.11 17.07
CA HIS A 65 -16.41 12.51 17.33
C HIS A 65 -17.25 12.64 18.61
N ARG A 66 -16.66 12.24 19.74
CA ARG A 66 -17.07 12.68 21.05
C ARG A 66 -16.71 14.15 21.08
N LEU A 67 -17.55 14.96 20.41
CA LEU A 67 -17.80 16.32 20.81
C LEU A 67 -18.12 16.24 22.29
N GLN A 68 -17.09 16.48 23.08
CA GLN A 68 -17.23 16.84 24.47
C GLN A 68 -17.98 18.17 24.48
N ARG A 69 -19.30 18.07 24.41
CA ARG A 69 -20.19 19.15 24.80
C ARG A 69 -19.94 19.33 26.30
N ALA A 70 -19.08 20.29 26.62
CA ALA A 70 -18.89 20.74 27.99
C ALA A 70 -20.26 21.15 28.55
N PRO A 71 -20.61 20.77 29.79
CA PRO A 71 -21.77 21.34 30.45
C PRO A 71 -21.49 22.82 30.70
N ALA A 72 -22.37 23.69 30.20
CA ALA A 72 -22.31 25.12 30.47
C ALA A 72 -22.60 25.38 31.96
N PRO A 73 -21.82 26.23 32.65
CA PRO A 73 -22.23 26.80 33.93
C PRO A 73 -23.27 27.91 33.75
#